data_AF-A0A6V7ITB7-F1
#
_entry.id   AF-A0A6V7ITB7-F1
#
_cell.length_a   1.000
_cell.length_b   1.000
_cell.length_c   1.000
_cell.angle_alpha   90.00
_cell.angle_beta   90.00
_cell.angle_gamma   90.00
#
_symmetry.space_group_name_H-M   'P 1'
#
loop_
_entity.id
_entity.type
_entity.pdbx_description
1 polymer ?
#
loop_
_entity_poly.entity_id
_entity_poly.type
_entity_poly.pdbx_seq_one_letter_code
_entity_poly.pdbx_strand_id
1 'polypeptide(L)'
;MVITLRLLFASIFLITFLDITKSDEVTSSEYALFKNILRETVGNEKVEKIVSIEKKSVTKRKSNFSHLLRFIVVYTTTNDDGNTETVNKTMRFIVKNEPKPDEMVDASETESIHRMNLFDIEATVMRDIVPWLEEAVGRSIGPKFYYYSQSDRILVMEDLGFLNFVNRKFERGMTDDDVTLVLELMAQFHAGSVLLNER
;
A
#
# COMPACT_ATOMS: atom_id res chain seq x y z
N MET A 1 10.82 -25.07 6.49
CA MET A 1 10.16 -23.75 6.55
C MET A 1 11.05 -22.66 5.94
N VAL A 2 11.56 -22.89 4.73
CA VAL A 2 12.42 -21.95 3.97
C VAL A 2 11.74 -21.57 2.63
N ILE A 3 10.65 -22.26 2.30
CA ILE A 3 9.91 -22.11 1.04
C ILE A 3 8.88 -20.97 1.11
N THR A 4 8.37 -20.63 2.30
CA THR A 4 7.38 -19.57 2.49
C THR A 4 7.96 -18.17 2.33
N LEU A 5 9.25 -17.98 2.61
CA LEU A 5 9.91 -16.67 2.48
C LEU A 5 10.18 -16.29 1.01
N ARG A 6 10.31 -17.27 0.10
CA ARG A 6 10.57 -17.01 -1.34
C ARG A 6 9.36 -16.39 -2.08
N LEU A 7 8.14 -16.64 -1.62
CA LEU A 7 6.92 -16.05 -2.21
C LEU A 7 6.66 -14.63 -1.68
N LEU A 8 7.11 -14.36 -0.45
CA LEU A 8 7.01 -13.09 0.26
C LEU A 8 7.80 -11.97 -0.43
N PHE A 9 8.97 -12.28 -0.98
CA PHE A 9 9.80 -11.31 -1.70
C PHE A 9 9.26 -10.97 -3.11
N ALA A 10 8.46 -11.86 -3.72
CA ALA A 10 7.91 -11.63 -5.05
C ALA A 10 6.69 -10.70 -5.04
N SER A 11 5.86 -10.72 -3.99
CA SER A 11 4.70 -9.83 -3.86
C SER A 11 5.09 -8.41 -3.44
N ILE A 12 6.13 -8.26 -2.61
CA ILE A 12 6.62 -6.95 -2.14
C ILE A 12 7.32 -6.16 -3.27
N PHE A 13 7.93 -6.84 -4.25
CA PHE A 13 8.70 -6.18 -5.32
C PHE A 13 7.97 -6.00 -6.66
N LEU A 14 6.73 -6.49 -6.82
CA LEU A 14 5.98 -6.35 -8.07
C LEU A 14 5.16 -5.05 -8.14
N ILE A 15 5.74 -3.90 -7.78
CA ILE A 15 5.13 -2.60 -8.06
C ILE A 15 5.56 -2.20 -9.47
N THR A 16 4.79 -2.62 -10.47
CA THR A 16 5.01 -2.18 -11.85
C THR A 16 4.74 -0.68 -12.01
N PHE A 17 5.65 0.01 -12.70
CA PHE A 17 5.55 1.33 -13.34
C PHE A 17 4.38 2.23 -12.89
N LEU A 18 4.68 3.17 -11.97
CA LEU A 18 3.81 4.30 -11.66
C LEU A 18 3.89 5.33 -12.79
N ASP A 19 2.78 5.52 -13.48
CA ASP A 19 2.68 6.47 -14.56
C ASP A 19 1.25 7.04 -14.52
N ILE A 20 1.12 8.29 -14.09
CA ILE A 20 -0.17 8.90 -13.74
C ILE A 20 -1.03 9.06 -15.00
N THR A 21 -2.25 8.52 -14.97
CA THR A 21 -3.27 8.74 -16.02
C THR A 21 -4.51 9.45 -15.46
N LYS A 22 -5.51 9.67 -16.32
CA LYS A 22 -6.66 10.60 -16.16
C LYS A 22 -7.40 10.44 -14.81
N SER A 23 -8.01 11.54 -14.33
CA SER A 23 -8.83 11.54 -13.11
C SER A 23 -10.13 10.78 -13.34
N ASP A 24 -10.42 9.81 -12.48
CA ASP A 24 -11.66 9.02 -12.50
C ASP A 24 -12.65 9.53 -11.42
N GLU A 25 -13.93 9.23 -11.59
CA GLU A 25 -14.95 9.54 -10.59
C GLU A 25 -14.79 8.65 -9.34
N VAL A 26 -15.04 9.26 -8.18
CA VAL A 26 -14.99 8.61 -6.87
C VAL A 26 -16.36 8.07 -6.52
N THR A 27 -16.43 6.81 -6.10
CA THR A 27 -17.70 6.16 -5.74
C THR A 27 -18.12 6.46 -4.31
N SER A 28 -19.40 6.28 -4.00
CA SER A 28 -19.91 6.42 -2.63
C SER A 28 -19.27 5.43 -1.64
N SER A 29 -18.90 4.23 -2.10
CA SER A 29 -18.21 3.24 -1.28
C SER A 29 -16.76 3.65 -0.99
N GLU A 30 -16.05 4.22 -1.96
CA GLU A 30 -14.71 4.78 -1.77
C GLU A 30 -14.73 5.94 -0.78
N TYR A 31 -15.74 6.82 -0.86
CA TYR A 31 -15.92 7.89 0.13
C TYR A 31 -16.10 7.33 1.55
N ALA A 32 -16.97 6.33 1.73
CA ALA A 32 -17.19 5.69 3.02
C ALA A 32 -15.94 5.00 3.56
N LEU A 33 -15.19 4.30 2.68
CA LEU A 33 -13.92 3.66 3.00
C LEU A 33 -12.91 4.67 3.56
N PHE A 34 -12.63 5.76 2.82
CA PHE A 34 -11.66 6.75 3.27
C PHE A 34 -12.11 7.50 4.51
N LYS A 35 -13.42 7.72 4.68
CA LYS A 35 -13.95 8.29 5.92
C LYS A 35 -13.64 7.41 7.14
N ASN A 36 -13.77 6.09 7.00
CA ASN A 36 -13.46 5.16 8.09
C ASN A 36 -11.95 5.11 8.35
N ILE A 37 -11.13 4.99 7.31
CA ILE A 37 -9.66 4.99 7.43
C ILE A 37 -9.15 6.26 8.12
N LEU A 38 -9.67 7.43 7.76
CA LEU A 38 -9.28 8.69 8.40
C LEU A 38 -9.61 8.71 9.89
N ARG A 39 -10.79 8.21 10.27
CA ARG A 39 -11.21 8.16 11.68
C ARG A 39 -10.35 7.22 12.51
N GLU A 40 -9.98 6.08 11.95
CA GLU A 40 -9.08 5.13 12.60
C GLU A 40 -7.65 5.67 12.72
N THR A 41 -7.16 6.36 11.69
CA THR A 41 -5.77 6.84 11.64
C THR A 41 -5.55 8.11 12.47
N VAL A 42 -6.50 9.05 12.43
CA VAL A 42 -6.36 10.39 13.02
C VAL A 42 -7.08 10.52 14.37
N GLY A 43 -8.04 9.65 14.65
CA GLY A 43 -8.98 9.79 15.76
C GLY A 43 -10.34 10.31 15.26
N ASN A 44 -11.41 9.63 15.64
CA ASN A 44 -12.76 9.89 15.13
C ASN A 44 -13.26 11.29 15.48
N GLU A 45 -12.92 11.76 16.67
CA GLU A 45 -13.24 13.07 17.22
C GLU A 45 -12.51 14.22 16.52
N LYS A 46 -11.41 13.93 15.82
CA LYS A 46 -10.60 14.96 15.14
C LYS A 46 -11.04 15.19 13.70
N VAL A 47 -11.64 14.20 13.03
CA VAL A 47 -12.02 14.30 11.61
C VAL A 47 -13.42 14.89 11.48
N GLU A 48 -13.53 16.13 11.02
CA GLU A 48 -14.82 16.79 10.84
C GLU A 48 -15.50 16.41 9.52
N LYS A 49 -14.81 16.62 8.39
CA LYS A 49 -15.34 16.32 7.05
C LYS A 49 -14.25 16.03 6.04
N ILE A 50 -14.58 15.22 5.04
CA ILE A 50 -13.81 15.12 3.80
C ILE A 50 -14.22 16.27 2.89
N VAL A 51 -13.24 17.05 2.43
CA VAL A 51 -13.42 18.18 1.52
C VAL A 51 -13.42 17.71 0.07
N SER A 52 -12.45 16.87 -0.29
CA SER A 52 -12.34 16.32 -1.64
C SER A 52 -11.57 15.00 -1.66
N ILE A 53 -11.83 14.21 -2.69
CA ILE A 53 -11.09 12.99 -3.01
C ILE A 53 -10.73 13.06 -4.49
N GLU A 54 -9.44 13.00 -4.81
CA GLU A 54 -8.98 12.81 -6.18
C GLU A 54 -8.54 11.36 -6.37
N LYS A 55 -8.91 10.77 -7.52
CA LYS A 55 -8.57 9.40 -7.88
C LYS A 55 -7.82 9.38 -9.21
N LYS A 56 -6.69 8.68 -9.26
CA LYS A 56 -5.83 8.57 -10.45
C LYS A 56 -5.32 7.15 -10.61
N SER A 57 -5.46 6.56 -11.79
CA SER A 57 -4.82 5.27 -12.07
C SER A 57 -3.31 5.42 -12.16
N VAL A 58 -2.62 4.51 -11.47
CA VAL A 58 -1.15 4.48 -11.36
C VAL A 58 -0.53 3.55 -12.41
N THR A 59 -1.26 2.51 -12.81
CA THR A 59 -0.80 1.51 -13.77
C THR A 59 -1.29 1.86 -15.18
N LYS A 60 -0.36 2.21 -16.10
CA LYS A 60 -0.67 2.39 -17.54
C LYS A 60 -0.90 1.06 -18.28
N ARG A 61 -0.23 0.01 -17.83
CA ARG A 61 -0.40 -1.37 -18.34
C ARG A 61 -1.29 -2.11 -17.36
N LYS A 62 -2.23 -2.89 -17.87
CA LYS A 62 -2.87 -3.96 -17.11
C LYS A 62 -1.76 -4.83 -16.51
N SER A 63 -1.51 -4.69 -15.22
CA SER A 63 -0.73 -5.69 -14.50
C SER A 63 -1.68 -6.85 -14.27
N ASN A 64 -1.27 -8.04 -14.65
CA ASN A 64 -2.16 -9.21 -14.64
C ASN A 64 -2.51 -9.67 -13.22
N PHE A 65 -1.89 -9.09 -12.19
CA PHE A 65 -2.04 -9.52 -10.79
C PHE A 65 -2.70 -8.49 -9.87
N SER A 66 -2.69 -7.20 -10.23
CA SER A 66 -3.30 -6.14 -9.42
C SER A 66 -3.45 -4.82 -10.17
N HIS A 67 -4.45 -4.05 -9.76
CA HIS A 67 -4.67 -2.66 -10.19
C HIS A 67 -4.29 -1.70 -9.08
N LEU A 68 -3.44 -0.73 -9.39
CA LEU A 68 -3.01 0.31 -8.46
C LEU A 68 -3.71 1.63 -8.79
N LEU A 69 -4.39 2.18 -7.79
CA LEU A 69 -5.09 3.45 -7.83
C LEU A 69 -4.51 4.37 -6.76
N ARG A 70 -4.20 5.61 -7.14
CA ARG A 70 -3.77 6.66 -6.23
C ARG A 70 -4.97 7.48 -5.82
N PHE A 71 -5.11 7.71 -4.52
CA PHE A 71 -6.10 8.59 -3.95
C PHE A 71 -5.45 9.73 -3.17
N ILE A 72 -5.91 10.96 -3.40
CA ILE A 72 -5.52 12.13 -2.62
C ILE A 72 -6.78 12.59 -1.88
N VAL A 73 -6.78 12.46 -0.56
CA VAL A 73 -7.93 12.80 0.29
C VAL A 73 -7.59 14.07 1.06
N VAL A 74 -8.38 15.12 0.83
CA VAL A 74 -8.32 16.37 1.59
C VAL A 74 -9.45 16.36 2.60
N TYR A 75 -9.14 16.54 3.87
CA TYR A 75 -10.09 16.52 4.98
C TYR A 75 -9.78 17.65 5.96
N THR A 76 -10.74 17.96 6.82
CA THR A 76 -10.53 18.93 7.88
C THR A 76 -10.42 18.29 9.25
N THR A 77 -9.59 18.90 10.11
CA THR A 77 -9.48 18.53 11.52
C THR A 77 -9.74 19.70 12.43
N THR A 78 -10.21 19.41 13.64
CA THR A 78 -10.12 20.33 14.77
C THR A 78 -8.67 20.43 15.22
N ASN A 79 -8.23 21.63 15.61
CA ASN A 79 -6.91 21.83 16.22
C ASN A 79 -6.96 21.41 17.69
N ASP A 80 -5.88 20.76 18.16
CA ASP A 80 -5.73 20.37 19.57
C ASP A 80 -5.52 21.60 20.50
N ASP A 81 -5.23 22.78 19.94
CA ASP A 81 -4.82 23.99 20.68
C ASP A 81 -5.98 24.88 21.17
N GLY A 82 -7.21 24.37 21.25
CA GLY A 82 -8.37 25.11 21.80
C GLY A 82 -8.87 26.28 20.94
N ASN A 83 -8.21 26.56 19.81
CA ASN A 83 -8.72 27.44 18.77
C ASN A 83 -9.59 26.61 17.81
N THR A 84 -10.85 27.00 17.65
CA THR A 84 -11.86 26.38 16.77
C THR A 84 -11.58 26.62 15.28
N GLU A 85 -10.32 26.70 14.88
CA GLU A 85 -9.95 26.83 13.48
C GLU A 85 -9.82 25.45 12.85
N THR A 86 -10.70 25.22 11.89
CA THR A 86 -10.70 24.03 11.04
C THR A 86 -9.50 24.07 10.09
N VAL A 87 -8.58 23.10 10.21
CA VAL A 87 -7.37 23.03 9.36
C VAL A 87 -7.55 21.98 8.28
N ASN A 88 -7.26 22.32 7.02
CA ASN A 88 -7.18 21.36 5.92
C ASN A 88 -5.92 20.50 6.05
N LYS A 89 -6.09 19.18 6.03
CA LYS A 89 -5.03 18.18 5.98
C LYS A 89 -5.17 17.33 4.72
N THR A 90 -4.08 16.72 4.30
CA THR A 90 -4.05 15.87 3.11
C THR A 90 -3.40 14.53 3.45
N MET A 91 -4.07 13.44 3.09
CA MET A 91 -3.49 12.10 3.08
C MET A 91 -3.50 11.52 1.67
N ARG A 92 -2.49 10.73 1.35
CA ARG A 92 -2.30 10.13 0.04
C ARG A 92 -2.18 8.62 0.20
N PHE A 93 -2.96 7.92 -0.60
CA PHE A 93 -3.10 6.48 -0.50
C PHE A 93 -2.82 5.82 -1.84
N ILE A 94 -2.25 4.62 -1.78
CA ILE A 94 -2.27 3.64 -2.86
C ILE A 94 -3.28 2.57 -2.47
N VAL A 95 -4.25 2.37 -3.35
CA VAL A 95 -5.25 1.32 -3.26
C VAL A 95 -4.88 0.24 -4.28
N LYS A 96 -4.65 -0.97 -3.79
CA LYS A 96 -4.33 -2.14 -4.61
C LYS A 96 -5.52 -3.08 -4.60
N ASN A 97 -6.08 -3.32 -5.79
CA ASN A 97 -7.25 -4.16 -5.97
C ASN A 97 -6.92 -5.36 -6.85
N GLU A 98 -7.60 -6.47 -6.62
CA GLU A 98 -7.61 -7.58 -7.57
C GLU A 98 -8.23 -7.11 -8.89
N PRO A 99 -7.64 -7.45 -10.06
CA PRO A 99 -8.23 -7.14 -11.35
C PRO A 99 -9.57 -7.85 -11.47
N LYS A 100 -10.58 -7.19 -12.07
CA LYS A 100 -11.87 -7.85 -12.26
C LYS A 100 -11.76 -8.92 -13.36
N PRO A 101 -12.58 -9.99 -13.32
CA PRO A 101 -12.52 -11.06 -14.32
C PRO A 101 -12.61 -10.59 -15.78
N ASP A 102 -13.34 -9.50 -16.05
CA ASP A 102 -13.49 -8.88 -17.38
C ASP A 102 -12.27 -8.06 -17.82
N GLU A 103 -11.38 -7.72 -16.89
CA GLU A 103 -10.18 -6.93 -17.15
C GLU A 103 -8.95 -7.82 -17.44
N MET A 104 -9.02 -9.10 -17.06
CA MET A 104 -7.93 -10.08 -17.14
C MET A 104 -7.77 -10.66 -18.55
N VAL A 105 -6.53 -11.02 -18.90
CA VAL A 105 -6.19 -11.53 -20.25
C VAL A 105 -6.45 -13.03 -20.32
N ASP A 106 -6.25 -13.75 -19.22
CA ASP A 106 -6.45 -15.20 -19.13
C ASP A 106 -7.07 -15.58 -17.77
N ALA A 107 -8.08 -16.45 -17.79
CA ALA A 107 -8.71 -16.99 -16.58
C ALA A 107 -7.73 -17.79 -15.69
N SER A 108 -6.66 -18.32 -16.27
CA SER A 108 -5.59 -19.00 -15.52
C SER A 108 -4.85 -18.08 -14.54
N GLU A 109 -4.89 -16.76 -14.77
CA GLU A 109 -4.30 -15.75 -13.90
C GLU A 109 -5.12 -15.56 -12.64
N THR A 110 -6.45 -15.51 -12.74
CA THR A 110 -7.37 -15.42 -11.59
C THR A 110 -7.22 -16.65 -10.70
N GLU A 111 -7.17 -17.83 -11.33
CA GLU A 111 -6.94 -19.08 -10.62
C GLU A 111 -5.59 -19.05 -9.88
N SER A 112 -4.55 -18.46 -10.49
CA SER A 112 -3.25 -18.34 -9.86
C SER A 112 -3.23 -17.35 -8.69
N ILE A 113 -3.88 -16.19 -8.81
CA ILE A 113 -4.02 -15.21 -7.71
C ILE A 113 -4.72 -15.84 -6.51
N HIS A 114 -5.85 -16.51 -6.75
CA HIS A 114 -6.62 -17.17 -5.71
C HIS A 114 -5.87 -18.38 -5.12
N ARG A 115 -5.26 -19.23 -5.95
CA ARG A 115 -4.49 -20.40 -5.49
C ARG A 115 -3.29 -19.99 -4.65
N MET A 116 -2.64 -18.88 -4.98
CA MET A 116 -1.51 -18.33 -4.20
C MET A 116 -1.96 -17.49 -3.00
N ASN A 117 -3.25 -17.22 -2.87
CA ASN A 117 -3.83 -16.36 -1.85
C ASN A 117 -3.10 -15.00 -1.70
N LEU A 118 -2.75 -14.39 -2.83
CA LEU A 118 -1.77 -13.30 -2.90
C LEU A 118 -2.13 -12.10 -2.02
N PHE A 119 -3.41 -11.69 -2.05
CA PHE A 119 -3.91 -10.53 -1.31
C PHE A 119 -3.99 -10.77 0.20
N ASP A 120 -4.39 -11.96 0.65
CA ASP A 120 -4.41 -12.31 2.08
C ASP A 120 -3.00 -12.40 2.64
N ILE A 121 -2.06 -13.00 1.89
CA ILE A 121 -0.66 -13.07 2.28
C ILE A 121 -0.10 -11.65 2.39
N GLU A 122 -0.28 -10.83 1.36
CA GLU A 122 0.21 -9.44 1.37
C GLU A 122 -0.37 -8.64 2.53
N ALA A 123 -1.68 -8.78 2.80
CA ALA A 123 -2.32 -8.10 3.93
C ALA A 123 -1.78 -8.57 5.29
N THR A 124 -1.53 -9.87 5.46
CA THR A 124 -0.92 -10.44 6.68
C THR A 124 0.49 -9.88 6.88
N VAL A 125 1.28 -9.85 5.81
CA VAL A 125 2.65 -9.35 5.84
C VAL A 125 2.68 -7.87 6.21
N MET A 126 1.86 -7.06 5.54
CA MET A 126 1.82 -5.61 5.78
C MET A 126 1.26 -5.24 7.14
N ARG A 127 0.31 -6.02 7.66
CA ARG A 127 -0.37 -5.74 8.95
C ARG A 127 0.40 -6.26 10.16
N ASP A 128 0.96 -7.47 10.05
CA ASP A 128 1.46 -8.19 11.22
C ASP A 128 3.00 -8.28 11.19
N ILE A 129 3.58 -8.59 10.02
CA ILE A 129 5.01 -8.88 9.89
C ILE A 129 5.84 -7.59 9.76
N VAL A 130 5.43 -6.67 8.90
CA VAL A 130 6.16 -5.42 8.66
C VAL A 130 6.24 -4.58 9.94
N PRO A 131 5.15 -4.30 10.68
CA PRO A 131 5.25 -3.49 11.89
C PRO A 131 6.14 -4.12 12.97
N TRP A 132 6.07 -5.44 13.12
CA TRP A 132 6.93 -6.16 14.06
C TRP A 132 8.41 -6.08 13.66
N LEU A 133 8.72 -6.19 12.36
CA LEU A 133 10.09 -6.02 11.86
C LEU A 133 10.59 -4.59 12.05
N GLU A 134 9.74 -3.58 11.80
CA GLU A 134 10.08 -2.18 12.01
C GLU A 134 10.40 -1.89 13.49
N GLU A 135 9.64 -2.50 14.42
CA GLU A 135 9.91 -2.43 15.86
C GLU A 135 11.24 -3.10 16.22
N ALA A 136 11.49 -4.32 15.71
CA ALA A 136 12.70 -5.08 16.00
C ALA A 136 13.98 -4.40 15.49
N VAL A 137 13.89 -3.75 14.32
CA VAL A 137 15.05 -3.11 13.65
C VAL A 137 15.15 -1.62 14.01
N GLY A 138 14.08 -1.01 14.52
CA GLY A 138 14.03 0.41 14.90
C GLY A 138 14.03 1.37 13.71
N ARG A 139 13.57 0.93 12.53
CA ARG A 139 13.43 1.77 11.33
C ARG A 139 12.23 1.36 10.50
N SER A 140 11.68 2.29 9.72
CA SER A 140 10.64 1.94 8.75
C SER A 140 11.24 1.22 7.54
N ILE A 141 10.56 0.16 7.10
CA ILE A 141 10.99 -0.74 6.02
C ILE A 141 9.95 -0.88 4.91
N GLY A 142 8.74 -0.33 5.09
CA GLY A 142 7.66 -0.37 4.12
C GLY A 142 6.65 0.77 4.26
N PRO A 143 5.66 0.86 3.36
CA PRO A 143 4.58 1.83 3.49
C PRO A 143 3.70 1.50 4.69
N LYS A 144 3.11 2.52 5.31
CA LYS A 144 2.06 2.30 6.31
C LYS A 144 0.88 1.55 5.70
N PHE A 145 0.38 0.56 6.44
CA PHE A 145 -0.80 -0.20 6.09
C PHE A 145 -2.04 0.37 6.79
N TYR A 146 -3.10 0.66 6.03
CA TYR A 146 -4.29 1.30 6.58
C TYR A 146 -5.51 0.37 6.61
N TYR A 147 -5.70 -0.48 5.60
CA TYR A 147 -6.93 -1.26 5.48
C TYR A 147 -6.77 -2.50 4.60
N TYR A 148 -7.52 -3.55 4.97
CA TYR A 148 -7.76 -4.73 4.14
C TYR A 148 -9.24 -5.08 4.06
N SER A 149 -9.76 -5.31 2.86
CA SER A 149 -11.01 -6.05 2.67
C SER A 149 -10.72 -7.41 2.08
N GLN A 150 -11.04 -8.48 2.81
CA GLN A 150 -10.91 -9.85 2.31
C GLN A 150 -11.96 -10.15 1.23
N SER A 151 -13.19 -9.64 1.38
CA SER A 151 -14.27 -9.87 0.42
C SER A 151 -14.02 -9.16 -0.91
N ASP A 152 -13.53 -7.92 -0.84
CA ASP A 152 -13.32 -7.10 -2.03
C ASP A 152 -11.89 -7.19 -2.59
N ARG A 153 -10.99 -7.87 -1.84
CA ARG A 153 -9.57 -8.04 -2.19
C ARG A 153 -8.89 -6.69 -2.45
N ILE A 154 -9.07 -5.79 -1.48
CA ILE A 154 -8.57 -4.40 -1.52
C ILE A 154 -7.56 -4.20 -0.39
N LEU A 155 -6.38 -3.68 -0.72
CA LEU A 155 -5.41 -3.16 0.24
C LEU A 155 -5.31 -1.64 0.11
N VAL A 156 -5.25 -0.94 1.24
CA VAL A 156 -4.99 0.52 1.27
C VAL A 156 -3.70 0.78 2.03
N MET A 157 -2.78 1.47 1.37
CA MET A 157 -1.41 1.72 1.84
C MET A 157 -1.02 3.18 1.64
N GLU A 158 0.07 3.59 2.27
CA GLU A 158 0.69 4.91 2.05
C GLU A 158 1.23 5.08 0.63
N ASP A 159 1.06 6.27 0.05
CA ASP A 159 1.65 6.63 -1.24
C ASP A 159 3.10 7.08 -1.09
N LEU A 160 4.02 6.13 -1.25
CA LEU A 160 5.47 6.38 -1.24
C LEU A 160 5.94 7.26 -2.42
N GLY A 161 5.15 7.38 -3.49
CA GLY A 161 5.51 8.24 -4.62
C GLY A 161 5.62 9.71 -4.23
N PHE A 162 4.87 10.15 -3.21
CA PHE A 162 4.99 11.51 -2.66
C PHE A 162 6.25 11.70 -1.81
N LEU A 163 6.83 10.61 -1.31
CA LEU A 163 8.09 10.60 -0.56
C LEU A 163 9.31 10.44 -1.48
N ASN A 164 9.15 10.66 -2.80
CA ASN A 164 10.16 10.50 -3.84
C ASN A 164 10.70 9.07 -4.02
N PHE A 165 9.99 8.05 -3.50
CA PHE A 165 10.27 6.68 -3.91
C PHE A 165 9.75 6.46 -5.33
N VAL A 166 10.67 6.11 -6.23
CA VAL A 166 10.36 5.87 -7.63
C VAL A 166 10.92 4.52 -8.03
N ASN A 167 10.10 3.72 -8.71
CA ASN A 167 10.59 2.50 -9.34
C ASN A 167 11.60 2.85 -10.43
N ARG A 168 12.85 2.42 -10.23
CA ARG A 168 13.88 2.65 -11.25
C ARG A 168 13.54 1.85 -12.50
N LYS A 169 13.72 2.50 -13.65
CA LYS A 169 13.58 1.82 -14.94
C LYS A 169 14.65 0.74 -15.02
N PHE A 170 14.26 -0.47 -15.39
CA PHE A 170 15.18 -1.60 -15.56
C PHE A 170 16.41 -1.21 -16.41
N GLU A 171 16.19 -0.46 -17.49
CA GLU A 171 17.20 0.05 -18.40
C GLU A 171 18.26 0.96 -17.75
N ARG A 172 17.91 1.64 -16.65
CA ARG A 172 18.82 2.56 -15.93
C ARG A 172 19.58 1.88 -14.80
N GLY A 173 19.20 0.65 -14.43
CA GLY A 173 19.79 -0.07 -13.31
C GLY A 173 19.54 0.60 -11.94
N MET A 174 20.15 0.00 -10.92
CA MET A 174 20.23 0.55 -9.56
C MET A 174 21.56 1.30 -9.39
N THR A 175 21.55 2.40 -8.66
CA THR A 175 22.76 3.08 -8.18
C THR A 175 23.33 2.34 -6.96
N ASP A 176 24.59 2.60 -6.62
CA ASP A 176 25.23 1.96 -5.46
C ASP A 176 24.47 2.23 -4.15
N ASP A 177 23.90 3.43 -3.99
CA ASP A 177 23.06 3.79 -2.84
C ASP A 177 21.78 2.94 -2.79
N ASP A 178 21.13 2.69 -3.95
CA ASP A 178 19.93 1.84 -3.99
C ASP A 178 20.29 0.39 -3.65
N VAL A 179 21.40 -0.13 -4.19
CA VAL A 179 21.85 -1.49 -3.94
C VAL A 179 22.15 -1.66 -2.45
N THR A 180 22.86 -0.70 -1.87
CA THR A 180 23.18 -0.70 -0.43
C THR A 180 21.90 -0.71 0.39
N LEU A 181 20.95 0.19 0.10
CA LEU A 181 19.67 0.25 0.79
C LEU A 181 18.87 -1.05 0.67
N VAL A 182 18.78 -1.62 -0.53
CA VAL A 182 18.07 -2.89 -0.76
C VAL A 182 18.73 -4.04 -0.01
N LEU A 183 20.06 -4.13 -0.03
CA LEU A 183 20.79 -5.18 0.69
C LEU A 183 20.62 -5.06 2.21
N GLU A 184 20.66 -3.83 2.75
CA GLU A 184 20.37 -3.58 4.17
C GLU A 184 18.95 -4.01 4.54
N LEU A 185 17.95 -3.60 3.76
CA LEU A 185 16.56 -3.96 3.99
C LEU A 185 16.36 -5.48 3.90
N MET A 186 16.99 -6.14 2.93
CA MET A 186 16.94 -7.60 2.79
C MET A 186 17.59 -8.31 3.98
N ALA A 187 18.76 -7.83 4.44
CA ALA A 187 19.43 -8.38 5.60
C ALA A 187 18.59 -8.23 6.87
N GLN A 188 17.97 -7.07 7.07
CA GLN A 188 17.06 -6.78 8.18
C GLN A 188 15.80 -7.65 8.14
N PHE A 189 15.16 -7.76 6.97
CA PHE A 189 14.02 -8.66 6.77
C PHE A 189 14.40 -10.11 7.07
N HIS A 190 15.56 -10.56 6.58
CA HIS A 190 16.04 -11.91 6.81
C HIS A 190 16.29 -12.17 8.30
N ALA A 191 17.08 -11.31 8.96
CA ALA A 191 17.40 -11.44 10.38
C ALA A 191 16.14 -11.39 11.25
N GLY A 192 15.23 -10.44 10.99
CA GLY A 192 13.97 -10.35 11.70
C GLY A 192 13.08 -11.57 11.46
N SER A 193 13.03 -12.11 10.24
CA SER A 193 12.25 -13.34 9.98
C SER A 193 12.74 -14.56 10.77
N VAL A 194 14.06 -14.66 11.01
CA VAL A 194 14.65 -15.71 11.85
C VAL A 194 14.23 -15.50 13.31
N LEU A 195 14.37 -14.27 13.81
CA LEU A 195 13.97 -13.92 15.17
C LEU A 195 12.48 -14.17 15.43
N LEU A 196 11.62 -13.89 14.45
CA LEU A 196 10.17 -14.15 14.56
C LEU A 196 9.88 -15.64 14.70
N ASN A 197 10.65 -16.50 14.01
CA ASN A 197 10.48 -17.95 14.06
C ASN A 197 11.02 -18.61 15.33
N GLU A 198 11.99 -18.00 16.00
CA GLU A 198 12.53 -18.50 17.27
C GLU A 198 11.62 -18.23 18.47
N ARG A 199 10.52 -17.51 18.25
CA ARG A 199 9.52 -17.14 19.24
C ARG A 199 8.39 -18.16 19.34
#